data_AF-A0A6A5R5F5-F1
#
_entry.id   AF-A0A6A5R5F5-F1
#
_cell.length_a   1.000
_cell.length_b   1.000
_cell.length_c   1.000
_cell.angle_alpha   90.00
_cell.angle_beta   90.00
_cell.angle_gamma   90.00
#
_symmetry.space_group_name_H-M   'P 1'
#
loop_
_entity.id
_entity.type
_entity.pdbx_description
1 polymer ?
#
loop_
_entity_poly.entity_id
_entity_poly.type
_entity_poly.pdbx_seq_one_letter_code
_entity_poly.pdbx_strand_id
1 'polypeptide(L)'
;MDPKEVAIQSAIDGLVSGVFRSQRKAAAACGIPESTLRGRLRGQQPHAIAHSNQQRLTPEQENFLVEWILEEDSRAQPPSHPRVREMATRILHMNGDHEPL
;
A
#
# COMPACT_ATOMS: atom_id res chain seq x y z
N MET A 1 -6.31 -1.54 4.57
CA MET A 1 -6.53 -1.35 3.12
C MET A 1 -6.76 0.13 2.84
N ASP A 2 -6.15 0.67 1.79
CA ASP A 2 -6.38 2.05 1.34
C ASP A 2 -7.88 2.24 0.98
N PRO A 3 -8.63 3.16 1.62
CA PRO A 3 -10.04 3.41 1.33
C PRO A 3 -10.32 3.65 -0.16
N LYS A 4 -9.36 4.24 -0.88
CA LYS A 4 -9.47 4.47 -2.32
C LYS A 4 -9.46 3.17 -3.12
N GLU A 5 -8.57 2.23 -2.77
CA GLU A 5 -8.51 0.93 -3.44
C GLU A 5 -9.77 0.09 -3.18
N VAL A 6 -10.32 0.17 -1.97
CA VAL A 6 -11.60 -0.48 -1.62
C VAL A 6 -12.74 0.05 -2.49
N ALA A 7 -12.81 1.37 -2.71
CA ALA A 7 -13.81 1.98 -3.57
C ALA A 7 -13.65 1.56 -5.05
N ILE A 8 -12.42 1.46 -5.54
CA ILE A 8 -12.13 0.95 -6.89
C ILE A 8 -12.54 -0.51 -7.03
N GLN A 9 -12.23 -1.35 -6.05
CA GLN A 9 -12.59 -2.77 -6.10
C GLN A 9 -14.11 -2.96 -6.06
N SER A 10 -14.80 -2.22 -5.19
CA SER A 10 -16.27 -2.21 -5.12
C SER A 10 -16.91 -1.82 -6.46
N ALA A 11 -16.33 -0.84 -7.17
CA ALA A 11 -16.80 -0.43 -8.49
C ALA A 11 -16.60 -1.53 -9.56
N ILE A 12 -15.48 -2.24 -9.51
CA ILE A 12 -15.19 -3.38 -10.40
C ILE A 12 -16.15 -4.53 -10.13
N ASP A 13 -16.31 -4.90 -8.86
CA ASP A 13 -17.20 -6.00 -8.46
C ASP A 13 -18.65 -5.69 -8.83
N GLY A 14 -19.08 -4.43 -8.67
CA GLY A 14 -20.40 -3.96 -9.12
C GLY A 14 -20.59 -3.99 -10.64
N LEU A 15 -19.53 -3.84 -11.44
CA LEU A 15 -19.59 -4.01 -12.89
C LEU A 15 -19.68 -5.49 -13.27
N VAL A 16 -18.89 -6.35 -12.64
CA VAL A 16 -18.86 -7.80 -12.91
C VAL A 16 -20.18 -8.46 -12.51
N SER A 17 -20.74 -8.07 -11.37
CA SER A 17 -22.05 -8.55 -10.87
C SER A 17 -23.26 -7.96 -11.61
N GLY A 18 -23.04 -7.01 -12.52
CA GLY A 18 -24.12 -6.37 -13.29
C GLY A 18 -24.96 -5.34 -12.53
N VAL A 19 -24.58 -5.00 -11.29
CA VAL A 19 -25.21 -3.92 -10.49
C VAL A 19 -25.10 -2.58 -11.23
N PHE A 20 -23.94 -2.31 -11.84
CA PHE A 20 -23.73 -1.12 -12.66
C PHE A 20 -23.71 -1.45 -14.15
N ARG A 21 -24.53 -0.74 -14.92
CA ARG A 21 -24.62 -0.91 -16.38
C ARG A 21 -23.50 -0.24 -17.18
N SER A 22 -22.65 0.56 -16.55
CA SER A 22 -21.53 1.23 -17.21
C SER A 22 -20.43 1.62 -16.22
N GLN A 23 -19.18 1.69 -16.71
CA GLN A 23 -18.02 2.11 -15.92
C GLN A 23 -18.23 3.49 -15.29
N ARG A 24 -18.80 4.43 -16.04
CA ARG A 24 -19.11 5.78 -15.55
C ARG A 24 -20.10 5.78 -14.37
N LYS A 25 -21.13 4.92 -14.40
CA LYS A 25 -22.09 4.80 -13.28
C LYS A 25 -21.45 4.17 -12.05
N ALA A 26 -20.64 3.13 -12.24
CA ALA A 26 -19.88 2.50 -11.16
C ALA A 26 -18.91 3.49 -10.50
N ALA A 27 -18.15 4.23 -11.31
CA ALA A 27 -17.20 5.23 -10.84
C ALA A 27 -17.89 6.35 -10.03
N ALA A 28 -19.01 6.87 -10.54
CA ALA A 28 -19.80 7.89 -9.84
C ALA A 28 -20.40 7.37 -8.52
N ALA A 29 -20.94 6.15 -8.52
CA ALA A 29 -21.52 5.54 -7.32
C ALA A 29 -20.48 5.28 -6.22
N CYS A 30 -19.25 4.96 -6.61
CA CYS A 30 -18.13 4.73 -5.68
C CYS A 30 -17.27 5.98 -5.43
N GLY A 31 -17.63 7.15 -5.99
CA GLY A 31 -16.92 8.41 -5.76
C GLY A 31 -15.50 8.47 -6.33
N ILE A 32 -15.19 7.69 -7.36
CA ILE A 32 -13.86 7.62 -7.98
C ILE A 32 -13.85 8.21 -9.39
N PRO A 33 -12.71 8.76 -9.88
CA PRO A 33 -12.59 9.15 -11.28
C PRO A 33 -12.75 7.96 -12.23
N GLU A 34 -13.50 8.14 -13.31
CA GLU A 34 -13.68 7.10 -14.34
C GLU A 34 -12.34 6.69 -14.98
N SER A 35 -11.41 7.63 -15.15
CA SER A 35 -10.06 7.36 -15.66
C SER A 35 -9.31 6.35 -14.79
N THR A 36 -9.44 6.45 -13.47
CA THR A 36 -8.85 5.51 -12.51
C THR A 36 -9.47 4.13 -12.64
N LEU A 37 -10.81 4.04 -12.69
CA LEU A 37 -11.51 2.76 -12.85
C LEU A 37 -11.16 2.09 -14.18
N ARG A 38 -11.12 2.86 -15.27
CA ARG A 38 -10.71 2.39 -16.60
C ARG A 38 -9.27 1.89 -16.61
N GLY A 39 -8.36 2.62 -15.95
CA GLY A 39 -6.97 2.21 -15.78
C GLY A 39 -6.86 0.87 -15.03
N ARG A 40 -7.59 0.74 -13.92
CA ARG A 40 -7.63 -0.49 -13.13
C ARG A 40 -8.18 -1.68 -13.92
N LEU A 41 -9.27 -1.50 -14.69
CA LEU A 41 -9.82 -2.54 -15.57
C LEU A 41 -8.85 -2.97 -16.68
N ARG A 42 -7.90 -2.12 -17.06
CA ARG A 42 -6.81 -2.47 -18.01
C ARG A 42 -5.62 -3.15 -17.35
N GLY A 43 -5.70 -3.46 -16.06
CA GLY A 43 -4.65 -4.15 -15.31
C GLY A 43 -3.59 -3.23 -14.68
N GLN A 44 -3.84 -1.91 -14.59
CA GLN A 44 -2.93 -1.04 -13.84
C GLN A 44 -2.90 -1.45 -12.37
N GLN A 45 -1.69 -1.62 -11.83
CA GLN A 45 -1.51 -2.00 -10.43
C GLN A 45 -1.69 -0.81 -9.49
N PRO A 46 -2.09 -1.03 -8.22
CA PRO A 46 -2.05 -0.01 -7.19
C PRO A 46 -0.66 0.61 -7.10
N HIS A 47 -0.57 1.89 -6.78
CA HIS A 47 0.73 2.58 -6.70
C HIS A 47 1.68 1.90 -5.71
N ALA A 48 1.17 1.39 -4.59
CA ALA A 48 1.95 0.63 -3.62
C ALA A 48 2.60 -0.63 -4.21
N ILE A 49 1.88 -1.33 -5.09
CA ILE A 49 2.38 -2.56 -5.74
C ILE A 49 3.28 -2.21 -6.93
N ALA A 50 2.95 -1.16 -7.69
CA ALA A 50 3.71 -0.76 -8.86
C ALA A 50 5.15 -0.33 -8.53
N HIS A 51 5.37 0.17 -7.32
CA HIS A 51 6.68 0.63 -6.83
C HIS A 51 7.32 -0.31 -5.79
N SER A 52 6.72 -1.48 -5.52
CA SER A 52 7.26 -2.41 -4.53
C SER A 52 8.67 -2.90 -4.89
N ASN A 53 8.94 -3.05 -6.19
CA ASN A 53 10.25 -3.43 -6.71
C ASN A 53 11.34 -2.33 -6.58
N GLN A 54 10.95 -1.10 -6.24
CA GLN A 54 11.87 0.00 -5.97
C GLN A 54 12.23 0.10 -4.47
N GLN A 55 11.50 -0.60 -3.61
CA GLN A 55 11.79 -0.65 -2.18
C GLN A 55 12.91 -1.67 -1.90
N ARG A 56 13.83 -1.30 -1.01
CA ARG A 56 14.93 -2.17 -0.57
C ARG A 56 14.48 -3.16 0.51
N LEU A 57 13.47 -2.78 1.28
CA LEU A 57 12.80 -3.65 2.24
C LEU A 57 11.62 -4.34 1.57
N THR A 58 11.41 -5.61 1.93
CA THR A 58 10.21 -6.34 1.52
C THR A 58 8.98 -5.81 2.27
N PRO A 59 7.75 -5.96 1.73
CA PRO A 59 6.53 -5.59 2.43
C PRO A 59 6.42 -6.22 3.83
N GLU A 60 6.89 -7.46 3.98
CA GLU A 60 6.92 -8.17 5.27
C GLU A 60 7.87 -7.51 6.26
N GLN A 61 9.03 -7.02 5.80
CA GLN A 61 10.00 -6.30 6.61
C GLN A 61 9.53 -4.89 7.00
N GLU A 62 8.86 -4.19 6.08
CA GLU A 62 8.21 -2.92 6.40
C GLU A 62 7.09 -3.12 7.43
N ASN A 63 6.30 -4.18 7.30
CA ASN A 63 5.26 -4.50 8.29
C ASN A 63 5.85 -4.83 9.66
N PHE A 64 6.95 -5.60 9.71
CA PHE A 64 7.70 -5.85 10.94
C PHE A 64 8.18 -4.54 11.59
N LEU A 65 8.72 -3.58 10.81
CA LEU A 65 9.11 -2.27 11.32
C LEU A 65 7.93 -1.50 11.90
N VAL A 66 6.77 -1.53 11.25
CA VAL A 66 5.54 -0.89 11.74
C VAL A 66 5.10 -1.51 13.06
N GLU A 67 5.02 -2.83 13.13
CA GLU A 67 4.66 -3.56 14.36
C GLU A 67 5.60 -3.22 15.50
N TRP A 68 6.92 -3.24 15.25
CA TRP A 68 7.93 -2.86 16.23
C TRP A 68 7.77 -1.41 16.71
N ILE A 69 7.46 -0.45 15.82
CA ILE A 69 7.21 0.95 16.20
C ILE A 69 5.97 1.05 17.10
N LEU A 70 4.88 0.37 16.73
CA LEU A 70 3.62 0.38 17.50
C LEU A 70 3.80 -0.27 18.88
N GLU A 71 4.57 -1.35 18.96
CA GLU A 71 4.91 -1.98 20.24
C GLU A 71 5.68 -1.04 21.17
N GLU A 72 6.69 -0.34 20.63
CA GLU A 72 7.46 0.63 21.41
C GLU A 72 6.62 1.83 21.85
N ASP A 73 5.72 2.33 20.98
CA ASP A 73 4.76 3.38 21.33
C ASP A 73 3.78 2.93 22.42
N SER A 74 3.30 1.68 22.36
CA SER A 74 2.43 1.10 23.39
C SER A 74 3.08 1.04 24.78
N ARG A 75 4.43 1.01 24.83
CA ARG A 75 5.24 1.06 26.05
C ARG A 75 5.59 2.48 26.47
N ALA A 76 4.99 3.49 25.83
CA ALA A 76 5.31 4.91 25.98
C ALA A 76 6.79 5.22 25.66
N GLN A 77 7.41 4.47 24.76
CA GLN A 77 8.79 4.66 24.30
C GLN A 77 8.89 4.72 22.76
N PRO A 78 8.10 5.59 22.09
CA PRO A 78 8.10 5.64 20.63
C PRO A 78 9.53 5.90 20.09
N PRO A 79 10.01 5.10 19.13
CA PRO A 79 11.35 5.25 18.60
C PRO A 79 11.45 6.54 17.79
N SER A 80 12.55 7.27 17.95
CA SER A 80 12.83 8.44 17.12
C SER A 80 13.12 8.01 15.67
N HIS A 81 12.95 8.93 14.72
CA HIS A 81 13.25 8.66 13.31
C HIS A 81 14.67 8.09 13.07
N PRO A 82 15.75 8.60 13.73
CA PRO A 82 17.06 7.97 13.66
C PRO A 82 17.09 6.51 14.14
N ARG A 83 16.37 6.18 15.22
CA ARG A 83 16.30 4.81 15.76
C ARG A 83 15.55 3.87 14.81
N VAL A 84 14.49 4.37 14.16
CA VAL A 84 13.78 3.64 13.09
C VAL A 84 14.71 3.39 11.90
N ARG A 85 15.44 4.42 11.46
CA ARG A 85 16.43 4.29 10.37
C ARG A 85 17.52 3.27 10.71
N GLU A 86 18.01 3.26 11.94
CA GLU A 86 18.99 2.27 12.39
C GLU A 86 18.41 0.85 12.32
N MET A 87 17.18 0.64 12.79
CA MET A 87 16.51 -0.66 12.68
C MET A 87 16.34 -1.10 11.22
N ALA A 88 15.88 -0.21 10.34
CA ALA A 88 15.77 -0.49 8.91
C ALA A 88 17.12 -0.84 8.28
N THR A 89 18.18 -0.12 8.64
CA THR A 89 19.56 -0.39 8.19
C THR A 89 20.02 -1.78 8.63
N ARG A 90 19.71 -2.20 9.86
CA ARG A 90 20.04 -3.54 10.36
C ARG A 90 19.33 -4.64 9.56
N ILE A 91 18.05 -4.45 9.22
CA ILE A 91 17.30 -5.40 8.39
C ILE A 91 17.92 -5.49 6.98
N LEU A 92 18.33 -4.37 6.39
CA LEU A 92 19.01 -4.35 5.09
C LEU A 92 20.35 -5.08 5.15
N HIS A 93 21.16 -4.85 6.18
CA HIS A 93 22.40 -5.58 6.39
C HIS A 93 22.16 -7.09 6.52
N MET A 94 21.07 -7.53 7.15
CA MET A 94 20.70 -8.95 7.23
C MET A 94 20.30 -9.53 5.86
N ASN A 95 19.76 -8.70 4.96
CA ASN A 95 19.51 -9.06 3.56
C ASN A 95 20.78 -9.05 2.69
N GLY A 96 21.93 -8.66 3.24
CA GLY A 96 23.18 -8.48 2.50
C GLY A 96 23.28 -7.16 1.73
N ASP A 97 22.36 -6.22 1.98
CA ASP A 97 22.38 -4.88 1.41
C ASP A 97 23.07 -3.92 2.39
N HIS A 98 24.27 -3.46 2.04
CA HIS A 98 25.11 -2.57 2.86
C HIS A 98 25.11 -1.11 2.38
N GLU A 99 24.23 -0.76 1.44
CA GLU A 99 24.15 0.61 0.95
C GLU A 99 23.52 1.55 2.01
N PRO A 100 23.95 2.81 2.12
CA PRO A 100 23.36 3.75 3.07
C PRO A 100 21.90 4.05 2.75
N LEU A 101 21.08 4.28 3.79
CA LEU A 101 19.71 4.81 3.72
C LEU A 101 19.69 6.33 3.77
#